data_AF-A0AA48KXZ1-F1
#
_entry.id   AF-A0AA48KXZ1-F1
#
_cell.length_a   1.000
_cell.length_b   1.000
_cell.length_c   1.000
_cell.angle_alpha   90.00
_cell.angle_beta   90.00
_cell.angle_gamma   90.00
#
_symmetry.space_group_name_H-M   'P 1'
#
loop_
_entity.id
_entity.type
_entity.pdbx_description
1 polymer ?
#
loop_
_entity_poly.entity_id
_entity_poly.type
_entity_poly.pdbx_seq_one_letter_code
_entity_poly.pdbx_strand_id
1 'polypeptide(L)'
;MTDKERLLRRISSLDFAVVELNLYLDTHQNAIEVKNKLQEYKKKSEKLKKDYEKRFGAITSTTDSNVGNAWEWVSDPWPWENDETEENDSIYISGKNINLKENDDNLLNEDDNTGVEN
;
A
#
# COMPACT_ATOMS: atom_id res chain seq x y z
N MET A 1 35.03 6.64 -29.07
CA MET A 1 34.52 6.28 -27.73
C MET A 1 35.34 7.01 -26.69
N THR A 2 34.73 7.92 -25.94
CA THR A 2 35.39 8.72 -24.91
C THR A 2 35.73 7.88 -23.68
N ASP A 3 36.69 8.34 -22.86
CA ASP A 3 37.01 7.65 -21.60
C ASP A 3 35.81 7.58 -20.65
N LYS A 4 34.97 8.62 -20.69
CA LYS A 4 33.70 8.69 -19.96
C LYS A 4 32.76 7.55 -20.39
N GLU A 5 32.53 7.41 -21.69
CA GLU A 5 31.70 6.33 -22.26
C GLU A 5 32.26 4.93 -21.97
N ARG A 6 33.58 4.77 -21.98
CA ARG A 6 34.24 3.48 -21.66
C ARG A 6 33.99 3.07 -20.22
N LEU A 7 34.15 3.99 -19.26
CA LEU A 7 33.84 3.70 -17.86
C LEU A 7 32.35 3.44 -17.66
N LEU A 8 31.48 4.29 -18.21
CA LEU A 8 30.02 4.09 -18.10
C LEU A 8 29.60 2.73 -18.63
N ARG A 9 30.06 2.35 -19.83
CA ARG A 9 29.73 1.04 -20.41
C ARG A 9 30.21 -0.10 -19.51
N ARG A 10 31.38 0.03 -18.88
CA ARG A 10 31.90 -0.98 -17.96
C ARG A 10 31.04 -1.08 -16.70
N ILE A 11 30.64 0.06 -16.13
CA ILE A 11 29.73 0.12 -14.98
C ILE A 11 28.40 -0.53 -15.34
N SER A 12 27.75 -0.12 -16.44
CA SER A 12 26.49 -0.67 -16.90
C SER A 12 26.56 -2.18 -17.14
N SER A 13 27.67 -2.69 -17.70
CA SER A 13 27.85 -4.13 -17.90
C SER A 13 27.93 -4.92 -16.59
N LEU A 14 28.54 -4.34 -15.54
CA LEU A 14 28.60 -4.97 -14.22
C LEU A 14 27.26 -4.89 -13.50
N ASP A 15 26.58 -3.74 -13.59
CA ASP A 15 25.25 -3.56 -13.00
C ASP A 15 24.22 -4.52 -13.62
N PHE A 16 24.27 -4.70 -14.94
CA PHE A 16 23.46 -5.70 -15.63
C PHE A 16 23.74 -7.11 -15.11
N ALA A 17 25.02 -7.48 -14.99
CA ALA A 17 25.38 -8.79 -14.45
C ALA A 17 24.92 -8.98 -12.99
N VAL A 18 24.93 -7.93 -12.17
CA VAL A 18 24.40 -8.00 -10.79
C VAL A 18 22.90 -8.28 -10.80
N VAL A 19 22.13 -7.62 -11.67
CA VAL A 19 20.68 -7.86 -11.81
C VAL A 19 20.42 -9.29 -12.26
N GLU A 20 21.12 -9.76 -13.28
CA GLU A 20 20.96 -11.11 -13.81
C GLU A 20 21.30 -12.19 -12.78
N LEU A 21 22.40 -12.03 -12.04
CA LEU A 21 22.78 -12.97 -10.99
C LEU A 21 21.79 -12.98 -9.82
N ASN A 22 21.15 -11.85 -9.49
CA ASN A 22 20.07 -11.83 -8.51
C ASN A 22 18.86 -12.63 -9.01
N LEU A 23 18.42 -12.39 -10.24
CA LEU A 23 17.30 -13.11 -10.84
C LEU A 23 17.57 -14.62 -10.93
N TYR A 24 18.82 -15.00 -11.25
CA TYR A 24 19.23 -16.40 -11.23
C TYR A 24 19.08 -17.04 -9.85
N LEU A 25 19.40 -16.30 -8.78
CA LEU A 25 19.31 -16.79 -7.40
C LEU A 25 17.86 -17.03 -6.94
N ASP A 26 16.88 -16.35 -7.54
CA ASP A 26 15.46 -16.58 -7.24
C ASP A 26 15.03 -18.00 -7.58
N THR A 27 15.63 -18.59 -8.62
CA THR A 27 15.38 -19.97 -9.05
C THR A 27 16.36 -20.99 -8.45
N HIS A 28 17.57 -20.56 -8.09
CA HIS A 28 18.66 -21.43 -7.60
C HIS A 28 19.23 -20.95 -6.25
N GLN A 29 18.45 -21.10 -5.18
CA GLN A 29 18.72 -20.52 -3.85
C GLN A 29 20.02 -21.03 -3.18
N ASN A 30 20.48 -22.24 -3.53
CA ASN A 30 21.63 -22.91 -2.92
C ASN A 30 22.96 -22.72 -3.68
N ALA A 31 22.99 -21.89 -4.72
CA ALA A 31 24.21 -21.64 -5.50
C ALA A 31 25.16 -20.66 -4.78
N ILE A 32 26.01 -21.17 -3.88
CA ILE A 32 26.99 -20.37 -3.10
C ILE A 32 27.97 -19.63 -4.02
N GLU A 33 28.42 -20.28 -5.10
CA GLU A 33 29.34 -19.67 -6.07
C GLU A 33 28.75 -18.41 -6.72
N VAL A 34 27.45 -18.44 -7.01
CA VAL A 34 26.75 -17.30 -7.63
C VAL A 34 26.62 -16.16 -6.63
N LYS A 35 26.35 -16.45 -5.35
CA LYS A 35 26.35 -15.44 -4.28
C LYS A 35 27.70 -14.75 -4.13
N ASN A 36 28.80 -15.52 -4.22
CA ASN A 36 30.15 -14.96 -4.16
C ASN A 36 30.44 -14.05 -5.37
N LYS A 37 30.10 -14.49 -6.59
CA LYS A 37 30.25 -13.68 -7.82
C LYS A 37 29.40 -12.41 -7.77
N LEU A 38 28.17 -12.49 -7.26
CA LEU A 38 27.30 -11.35 -7.05
C LEU A 38 27.97 -10.30 -6.15
N GLN A 39 28.52 -10.71 -5.00
CA GLN A 39 29.20 -9.80 -4.09
C GLN A 39 30.45 -9.18 -4.73
N GLU A 40 31.22 -9.97 -5.49
CA GLU A 40 32.39 -9.50 -6.23
C GLU A 40 32.00 -8.43 -7.28
N TYR A 41 30.93 -8.66 -8.03
CA TYR A 41 30.47 -7.75 -9.08
C TYR A 41 29.91 -6.45 -8.51
N LYS A 42 29.17 -6.53 -7.39
CA LYS A 42 28.74 -5.34 -6.64
C LYS A 42 29.94 -4.47 -6.23
N LYS A 43 30.96 -5.06 -5.59
CA LYS A 43 32.19 -4.35 -5.19
C LYS A 43 32.92 -3.73 -6.38
N LYS A 44 33.01 -4.45 -7.51
CA LYS A 44 33.64 -3.95 -8.74
C LYS A 44 32.86 -2.77 -9.34
N SER A 45 31.53 -2.86 -9.37
CA SER A 45 30.67 -1.78 -9.85
C SER A 45 30.83 -0.52 -8.99
N GLU A 46 30.73 -0.67 -7.66
CA GLU A 46 30.90 0.44 -6.71
C GLU A 46 32.26 1.13 -6.84
N LYS A 47 33.34 0.35 -7.02
CA LYS A 47 34.68 0.91 -7.23
C LYS A 47 34.73 1.75 -8.50
N LEU A 48 34.20 1.24 -9.61
CA LEU A 48 34.19 1.97 -10.88
C LEU A 48 33.27 3.19 -10.86
N LYS A 49 32.14 3.11 -10.16
CA LYS A 49 31.25 4.27 -9.92
C LYS A 49 32.00 5.37 -9.18
N LYS A 50 32.69 5.05 -8.08
CA LYS A 50 33.53 6.00 -7.33
C LYS A 50 34.62 6.61 -8.21
N ASP A 51 35.30 5.80 -9.02
CA ASP A 51 36.37 6.28 -9.91
C ASP A 51 35.83 7.19 -11.03
N TYR A 52 34.64 6.90 -11.54
CA TYR A 52 33.95 7.76 -12.49
C TYR A 52 33.51 9.08 -11.82
N GLU A 53 32.92 9.02 -10.64
CA GLU A 53 32.42 10.20 -9.92
C GLU A 53 33.54 11.18 -9.58
N LYS A 54 34.71 10.67 -9.18
CA LYS A 54 35.92 11.48 -8.96
C LYS A 54 36.39 12.22 -10.22
N ARG A 55 36.15 11.69 -11.41
CA ARG A 55 36.68 12.22 -12.67
C ARG A 55 35.69 13.07 -13.44
N PHE A 56 34.40 12.73 -13.38
CA PHE A 56 33.38 13.27 -14.28
C PHE A 56 32.16 13.84 -13.54
N GLY A 57 32.12 13.73 -12.20
CA GLY A 57 30.98 14.14 -11.38
C GLY A 57 29.97 13.02 -11.12
N ALA A 58 28.98 13.31 -10.28
CA ALA A 58 28.00 12.34 -9.80
C ALA A 58 27.29 11.57 -10.94
N ILE A 59 27.16 10.25 -10.80
CA ILE A 59 26.42 9.40 -11.77
C ILE A 59 24.93 9.48 -11.53
N THR A 60 24.53 9.52 -10.27
CA THR A 60 23.15 9.58 -9.83
C THR A 60 22.94 10.94 -9.17
N SER A 61 21.84 11.61 -9.47
CA SER A 61 21.38 12.72 -8.64
C SER A 61 21.27 12.19 -7.22
N THR A 62 22.06 12.73 -6.30
CA THR A 62 22.10 12.34 -4.89
C THR A 62 20.73 12.54 -4.27
N THR A 63 19.91 11.51 -4.35
CA THR A 63 18.78 11.23 -3.47
C THR A 63 19.01 9.82 -2.98
N ASP A 64 19.84 9.68 -1.94
CA ASP A 64 19.50 8.72 -0.90
C ASP A 64 18.09 9.13 -0.44
N SER A 65 17.06 8.56 -1.06
CA SER A 65 15.66 8.74 -0.71
C SER A 65 15.32 8.10 0.65
N ASN A 66 16.32 8.01 1.53
CA ASN A 66 16.26 7.35 2.83
C ASN A 66 16.72 8.28 3.97
N VAL A 67 16.86 9.59 3.71
CA VAL A 67 17.20 10.59 4.74
C VAL A 67 16.03 11.52 5.08
N GLY A 68 14.91 11.43 4.37
CA GLY A 68 13.70 12.18 4.68
C GLY A 68 12.48 11.28 4.62
N ASN A 69 11.93 10.96 5.79
CA ASN A 69 10.59 10.44 6.07
C ASN A 69 9.76 10.07 4.82
N ALA A 70 9.88 8.83 4.33
CA ALA A 70 9.23 8.34 3.10
C ALA A 70 7.69 8.31 3.13
N TRP A 71 7.08 8.83 4.20
CA TRP A 71 5.66 8.72 4.53
C TRP A 71 4.95 10.05 4.78
N GLU A 72 5.63 11.20 4.62
CA GLU A 72 4.95 12.50 4.81
C GLU A 72 3.79 12.73 3.84
N TRP A 73 3.84 12.17 2.62
CA TRP A 73 2.76 12.27 1.63
C TRP A 73 1.55 11.36 1.92
N VAL A 74 1.66 10.47 2.91
CA VAL A 74 0.56 9.58 3.36
C VAL A 74 -0.05 10.06 4.68
N SER A 75 0.61 10.99 5.39
CA SER A 75 0.16 11.48 6.69
C SER A 75 -0.93 12.54 6.63
N ASP A 76 -1.22 13.09 5.45
CA ASP A 76 -2.34 14.02 5.29
C ASP A 76 -3.64 13.21 5.14
N PRO A 77 -4.71 13.51 5.91
CA PRO A 77 -6.00 12.89 5.68
C PRO A 77 -6.42 13.15 4.24
N TRP A 78 -6.94 12.12 3.59
CA TRP A 78 -7.36 12.28 2.21
C TRP A 78 -8.48 13.34 2.14
N PRO A 79 -8.61 14.10 1.03
CA PRO A 79 -9.62 15.16 0.90
C PRO A 79 -11.07 14.71 1.16
N TRP A 80 -11.34 13.41 1.08
CA TRP A 80 -12.64 12.75 1.34
C TRP A 80 -12.73 12.05 2.70
N GLU A 81 -11.66 12.04 3.52
CA GLU A 81 -11.72 11.56 4.91
C GLU A 81 -12.28 12.63 5.86
N ASN A 82 -12.48 13.85 5.38
CA ASN A 82 -13.21 14.90 6.08
C ASN A 82 -14.69 14.85 5.69
N ASP A 83 -15.33 13.70 5.87
CA ASP A 83 -16.77 13.67 5.96
C ASP A 83 -17.11 14.15 7.37
N GLU A 84 -17.43 15.44 7.46
CA GLU A 84 -18.32 15.98 8.47
C GLU A 84 -19.55 15.05 8.50
N THR A 85 -19.52 14.05 9.38
CA THR A 85 -20.70 13.28 9.77
C THR A 85 -21.53 14.12 10.74
N GLU A 86 -21.82 15.35 10.33
CA GLU A 86 -22.90 16.13 10.88
C GLU A 86 -24.04 16.07 9.86
N GLU A 87 -25.06 15.31 10.24
CA GLU A 87 -26.43 15.42 9.76
C GLU A 87 -26.64 15.06 8.28
N ASN A 88 -27.26 13.89 8.05
CA ASN A 88 -28.38 13.66 7.12
C ASN A 88 -28.29 12.28 6.46
N ASP A 89 -28.86 11.26 7.10
CA ASP A 89 -29.39 10.07 6.40
C ASP A 89 -30.61 9.50 7.13
N SER A 90 -31.62 10.36 7.30
CA SER A 90 -33.01 9.94 7.47
C SER A 90 -33.51 9.38 6.13
N ILE A 91 -33.55 8.05 5.99
CA ILE A 91 -34.24 7.41 4.86
C ILE A 91 -35.74 7.30 5.20
N TYR A 92 -36.56 8.11 4.53
CA TYR A 92 -38.02 7.99 4.56
C TYR A 92 -38.48 6.76 3.76
N ILE A 93 -39.10 5.78 4.41
CA ILE A 93 -39.95 4.79 3.73
C ILE A 93 -41.40 5.27 3.82
N SER A 94 -41.98 5.58 2.65
CA SER A 94 -43.36 5.99 2.45
C SER A 94 -44.37 4.90 2.86
N GLY A 95 -45.16 5.20 3.90
CA GLY A 95 -46.59 4.88 4.02
C GLY A 95 -47.08 3.45 3.80
N LYS A 96 -47.05 2.61 4.86
CA LYS A 96 -48.14 1.66 5.17
C LYS A 96 -48.07 1.19 6.62
N ASN A 97 -49.01 1.67 7.43
CA ASN A 97 -49.39 1.04 8.70
C ASN A 97 -50.22 -0.20 8.37
N ILE A 98 -49.68 -1.40 8.61
CA ILE A 98 -50.48 -2.62 8.65
C ILE A 98 -50.67 -3.04 10.11
N ASN A 99 -51.81 -2.64 10.66
CA ASN A 99 -52.36 -3.27 11.87
C ASN A 99 -52.85 -4.67 11.46
N LEU A 100 -52.17 -5.71 11.93
CA LEU A 100 -52.72 -7.06 11.96
C LEU A 100 -53.82 -7.06 13.02
N LYS A 101 -55.05 -6.72 12.61
CA LYS A 101 -56.23 -7.12 13.38
C LYS A 101 -56.42 -8.60 13.15
N GLU A 102 -56.04 -9.41 14.15
CA GLU A 102 -56.62 -10.73 14.34
C GLU A 102 -58.13 -10.52 14.56
N ASN A 103 -58.89 -10.72 13.49
CA ASN A 103 -60.33 -10.92 13.55
C ASN A 103 -60.57 -12.39 13.22
N ASP A 104 -60.17 -13.26 14.16
CA ASP A 104 -60.78 -14.58 14.24
C ASP A 104 -61.81 -14.53 15.37
N ASP A 105 -63.02 -14.86 14.96
CA ASP A 105 -64.01 -15.56 15.74
C ASP A 105 -64.69 -14.84 16.91
N ASN A 106 -65.85 -14.30 16.56
CA ASN A 106 -67.13 -14.87 17.00
C ASN A 106 -67.43 -14.87 18.52
N LEU A 107 -68.49 -14.11 18.83
CA LEU A 107 -69.57 -14.44 19.78
C LEU A 107 -69.29 -14.33 21.30
N LEU A 108 -70.14 -13.48 21.91
CA LEU A 108 -70.60 -13.48 23.31
C LEU A 108 -69.63 -12.85 24.32
N ASN A 109 -70.01 -12.03 25.29
CA ASN A 109 -71.22 -11.29 25.67
C ASN A 109 -70.78 -10.52 26.94
N GLU A 110 -71.46 -9.41 27.22
CA GLU A 110 -71.85 -8.97 28.59
C GLU A 110 -70.71 -8.80 29.62
N ASP A 111 -70.34 -7.57 29.92
CA ASP A 111 -70.98 -6.69 30.92
C ASP A 111 -70.19 -6.72 32.24
N ASP A 112 -70.11 -5.53 32.82
CA ASP A 112 -69.89 -5.27 34.24
C ASP A 112 -68.49 -5.59 34.81
N ASN A 113 -67.92 -4.89 35.79
CA ASN A 113 -68.15 -3.66 36.53
C ASN A 113 -67.07 -3.72 37.64
N THR A 114 -66.63 -2.57 38.17
CA THR A 114 -65.84 -2.41 39.43
C THR A 114 -64.44 -3.04 39.43
N GLY A 115 -63.38 -2.46 39.97
CA GLY A 115 -63.22 -1.39 40.95
C GLY A 115 -61.93 -1.68 41.73
N VAL A 116 -61.23 -0.61 42.12
CA VAL A 116 -60.57 -0.45 43.44
C VAL A 116 -59.39 -1.39 43.81
N GLU A 117 -58.25 -0.73 44.08
CA GLU A 117 -57.17 -1.05 45.05
C GLU A 117 -56.54 -2.47 45.06
N ASN A 118 -55.23 -2.69 45.21
CA ASN A 118 -54.15 -2.02 45.94
C ASN A 118 -52.82 -2.37 45.26
#